data_AF-A0A2H9QGJ0-F1
#
_entry.id   AF-A0A2H9QGJ0-F1
#
_cell.length_a   1.000
_cell.length_b   1.000
_cell.length_c   1.000
_cell.angle_alpha   90.00
_cell.angle_beta   90.00
_cell.angle_gamma   90.00
#
_symmetry.space_group_name_H-M   'P 1'
#
loop_
_entity.id
_entity.type
_entity.pdbx_description
1 polymer ?
#
loop_
_entity_poly.entity_id
_entity_poly.type
_entity_poly.pdbx_seq_one_letter_code
_entity_poly.pdbx_strand_id
1 'polypeptide(L)'
;INDFGLVCNLLGLFPHFINEKEREIKSGCLKEFYEKKGKKILIKAYGIRLYSEDLKEIGGNLFGRKKEKFKEINLTHNFRKKRLKRIGNFALDSIKEINKITSKEKWVYDLMVEGEKNYIAGFGNLAVYDCDGDQDSIMLLMDALLNFSEHYLPSSRGGRMDAPLVFTTVLNPSEIDNEVYEMETVSSYPLEFYYNTLNYAEPSQQEVEIVKKRLGKVGQYSGLNFTHNTETFDQGPKQSMYVQLKTMEEKIKRQAKLQHKISAVEEKDALERVLLSHFLPDIIGNTRAFSKQNFRCTACNTKYRRVPLVGKCTKCSGNLILTIAEGSVKKYLKIAKEIIQEYELSNYLKQRIELAEKDISSVFKNDKIEQKSLHEYL
;
A
#
# COMPACT_ATOMS: atom_id res chain seq x y z
N ILE A 1 -22.26 -3.71 -16.65
CA ILE A 1 -20.91 -4.24 -17.03
C ILE A 1 -20.06 -4.38 -15.78
N ASN A 2 -20.02 -3.31 -14.99
CA ASN A 2 -19.34 -3.26 -13.69
C ASN A 2 -19.81 -4.40 -12.77
N ASP A 3 -21.11 -4.69 -12.67
CA ASP A 3 -21.61 -5.81 -11.86
C ASP A 3 -21.11 -7.19 -12.33
N PHE A 4 -21.12 -7.44 -13.64
CA PHE A 4 -20.63 -8.72 -14.18
C PHE A 4 -19.10 -8.81 -14.07
N GLY A 5 -18.39 -7.70 -14.21
CA GLY A 5 -16.95 -7.60 -13.95
C GLY A 5 -16.60 -7.86 -12.49
N LEU A 6 -17.39 -7.31 -11.56
CA LEU A 6 -17.29 -7.55 -10.13
C LEU A 6 -17.53 -9.02 -9.79
N VAL A 7 -18.59 -9.62 -10.35
CA VAL A 7 -18.88 -11.06 -10.20
C VAL A 7 -17.75 -11.92 -10.76
N CYS A 8 -17.20 -11.56 -11.92
CA CYS A 8 -16.03 -12.26 -12.45
C CYS A 8 -14.81 -12.13 -11.53
N ASN A 9 -14.52 -10.93 -11.01
CA ASN A 9 -13.41 -10.70 -10.09
C ASN A 9 -13.57 -11.49 -8.78
N LEU A 10 -14.78 -11.54 -8.21
CA LEU A 10 -15.10 -12.35 -7.02
C LEU A 10 -14.89 -13.84 -7.26
N LEU A 11 -15.19 -14.31 -8.47
CA LEU A 11 -14.93 -15.69 -8.90
C LEU A 11 -13.47 -15.90 -9.34
N GLY A 12 -12.62 -14.87 -9.26
CA GLY A 12 -11.22 -14.91 -9.66
C GLY A 12 -10.99 -14.93 -11.17
N LEU A 13 -12.01 -14.66 -11.99
CA LEU A 13 -12.00 -14.64 -13.45
C LEU A 13 -11.61 -13.24 -13.98
N PHE A 14 -10.82 -13.15 -15.05
CA PHE A 14 -10.39 -11.88 -15.63
C PHE A 14 -10.96 -11.69 -17.06
N PRO A 15 -12.20 -11.19 -17.18
CA PRO A 15 -12.82 -10.90 -18.47
C PRO A 15 -12.22 -9.65 -19.12
N HIS A 16 -11.91 -9.73 -20.42
CA HIS A 16 -11.69 -8.55 -21.24
C HIS A 16 -13.03 -8.07 -21.82
N PHE A 17 -13.44 -6.88 -21.43
CA PHE A 17 -14.62 -6.23 -21.97
C PHE A 17 -14.31 -5.64 -23.35
N ILE A 18 -15.17 -5.93 -24.32
CA ILE A 18 -15.16 -5.29 -25.63
C ILE A 18 -16.13 -4.13 -25.59
N ASN A 19 -15.67 -2.97 -26.08
CA ASN A 19 -16.46 -1.75 -26.21
C ASN A 19 -17.81 -1.97 -26.90
N GLU A 20 -18.74 -1.08 -26.56
CA GLU A 20 -20.10 -0.99 -27.07
C GLU A 20 -20.13 -1.09 -28.60
N LYS A 21 -20.88 -2.07 -29.13
CA LYS A 21 -21.19 -2.16 -30.56
C LYS A 21 -22.69 -2.14 -30.75
N GLU A 22 -23.16 -1.31 -31.67
CA GLU A 22 -24.55 -1.37 -32.11
C GLU A 22 -24.79 -2.66 -32.89
N ARG A 23 -25.79 -3.41 -32.45
CA ARG A 23 -26.15 -4.68 -33.07
C ARG A 23 -27.64 -4.67 -33.42
N GLU A 24 -27.92 -4.99 -34.68
CA GLU A 24 -29.29 -5.20 -35.15
C GLU A 24 -29.83 -6.53 -34.58
N ILE A 25 -31.03 -6.50 -34.01
CA ILE A 25 -31.68 -7.69 -33.46
C ILE A 25 -32.12 -8.59 -34.62
N LYS A 26 -31.53 -9.78 -34.73
CA LYS A 26 -31.80 -10.70 -35.85
C LYS A 26 -32.92 -11.72 -35.60
N SER A 27 -33.43 -11.86 -34.38
CA SER A 27 -34.39 -12.91 -34.00
C SER A 27 -35.24 -12.55 -32.76
N GLY A 28 -36.48 -13.06 -32.70
CA GLY A 28 -37.37 -13.01 -31.53
C GLY A 28 -38.55 -12.04 -31.67
N CYS A 29 -39.49 -12.07 -30.71
CA CYS A 29 -40.73 -11.28 -30.73
C CYS A 29 -40.52 -9.76 -30.89
N LEU A 30 -39.39 -9.24 -30.37
CA LEU A 30 -38.99 -7.85 -30.50
C LEU A 30 -38.71 -7.46 -31.96
N LYS A 31 -38.13 -8.35 -32.76
CA LYS A 31 -37.92 -8.09 -34.20
C LYS A 31 -39.27 -8.00 -34.93
N GLU A 32 -40.14 -8.99 -34.69
CA GLU A 32 -41.45 -9.09 -35.34
C GLU A 32 -42.35 -7.88 -35.06
N PHE A 33 -42.30 -7.33 -33.84
CA PHE A 33 -43.06 -6.13 -33.46
C PHE A 33 -42.60 -4.87 -34.18
N TYR A 34 -41.29 -4.71 -34.40
CA TYR A 34 -40.72 -3.51 -35.03
C TYR A 34 -40.63 -3.60 -36.56
N GLU A 35 -40.53 -4.82 -37.12
CA GLU A 35 -40.70 -5.06 -38.57
C GLU A 35 -42.12 -4.69 -39.03
N LYS A 36 -43.15 -4.98 -38.23
CA LYS A 36 -44.54 -4.53 -38.49
C LYS A 36 -44.69 -3.00 -38.51
N LYS A 37 -43.76 -2.27 -37.90
CA LYS A 37 -43.72 -0.79 -37.88
C LYS A 37 -42.71 -0.19 -38.86
N GLY A 38 -42.08 -1.01 -39.72
CA GLY A 38 -41.11 -0.55 -40.72
C GLY A 38 -39.82 0.03 -40.14
N LYS A 39 -39.46 -0.29 -38.88
CA LYS A 39 -38.27 0.25 -38.21
C LYS A 39 -37.28 -0.85 -37.82
N LYS A 40 -35.98 -0.56 -37.99
CA LYS A 40 -34.88 -1.41 -37.52
C LYS A 40 -34.41 -0.91 -36.15
N ILE A 41 -34.23 -1.83 -35.19
CA ILE A 41 -33.66 -1.52 -33.88
C ILE A 41 -32.18 -1.88 -33.85
N LEU A 42 -31.37 -0.89 -33.48
CA LEU A 42 -29.98 -1.06 -33.07
C LEU A 42 -29.94 -1.07 -31.54
N ILE A 43 -29.46 -2.17 -30.95
CA ILE A 43 -29.20 -2.25 -29.51
C ILE A 43 -27.70 -2.16 -29.26
N LYS A 44 -27.33 -1.38 -28.26
CA LYS A 44 -25.99 -1.33 -27.68
C LYS A 44 -25.67 -2.68 -27.02
N ALA A 45 -24.78 -3.45 -27.65
CA ALA A 45 -24.34 -4.74 -27.15
C ALA A 45 -22.89 -4.66 -26.67
N TYR A 46 -22.64 -5.25 -25.50
CA TYR A 46 -21.32 -5.35 -24.91
C TYR A 46 -20.81 -6.79 -25.05
N GLY A 47 -19.55 -6.92 -25.45
CA GLY A 47 -18.88 -8.21 -25.62
C GLY A 47 -17.98 -8.51 -24.45
N ILE A 48 -17.84 -9.80 -24.11
CA ILE A 48 -16.88 -10.25 -23.09
C ILE A 48 -16.02 -11.34 -23.72
N ARG A 49 -14.70 -11.24 -23.55
CA ARG A 49 -13.74 -12.28 -23.91
C ARG A 49 -13.12 -12.84 -22.65
N LEU A 50 -13.31 -14.14 -22.46
CA LEU A 50 -12.62 -14.94 -21.46
C LEU A 50 -11.68 -15.89 -22.19
N TYR A 51 -10.49 -16.07 -21.65
CA TYR A 51 -9.44 -16.87 -22.27
C TYR A 51 -9.02 -18.00 -21.33
N SER A 52 -8.56 -19.12 -21.92
CA SER A 52 -7.79 -20.14 -21.19
C SER A 52 -8.61 -20.77 -20.04
N GLU A 53 -7.99 -21.06 -18.89
CA GLU A 53 -8.65 -21.62 -17.69
C GLU A 53 -9.87 -20.82 -17.22
N ASP A 54 -9.93 -19.50 -17.40
CA ASP A 54 -11.09 -18.69 -17.00
C ASP A 54 -12.36 -19.10 -17.78
N LEU A 55 -12.22 -19.56 -19.03
CA LEU A 55 -13.35 -20.10 -19.80
C LEU A 55 -13.80 -21.46 -19.23
N LYS A 56 -12.87 -22.26 -18.74
CA LYS A 56 -13.17 -23.56 -18.12
C LYS A 56 -13.92 -23.39 -16.80
N GLU A 57 -13.47 -22.44 -15.98
CA GLU A 57 -14.08 -22.10 -14.69
C GLU A 57 -15.49 -21.51 -14.85
N ILE A 58 -15.71 -20.62 -15.84
CA ILE A 58 -17.05 -20.05 -16.07
C ILE A 58 -18.00 -21.02 -16.80
N GLY A 59 -17.47 -22.02 -17.50
CA GLY A 59 -18.22 -22.82 -18.47
C GLY A 59 -19.41 -23.58 -17.86
N GLY A 60 -19.33 -23.96 -16.59
CA GLY A 60 -20.44 -24.57 -15.84
C GLY A 60 -21.65 -23.64 -15.65
N ASN A 61 -21.39 -22.33 -15.64
CA ASN A 61 -22.36 -21.27 -15.38
C ASN A 61 -22.92 -20.63 -16.67
N LEU A 62 -22.55 -21.15 -17.85
CA LEU A 62 -23.11 -20.70 -19.13
C LEU A 62 -24.50 -21.34 -19.37
N PHE A 63 -25.37 -20.64 -20.09
CA PHE A 63 -26.74 -21.07 -20.38
C PHE A 63 -27.03 -21.17 -21.89
N GLY A 64 -28.03 -21.99 -22.25
CA GLY A 64 -28.52 -22.17 -23.63
C GLY A 64 -27.47 -22.67 -24.61
N ARG A 65 -27.55 -22.21 -25.87
CA ARG A 65 -26.62 -22.60 -26.98
C ARG A 65 -25.14 -22.38 -26.66
N LYS A 66 -24.81 -21.47 -25.73
CA LYS A 66 -23.43 -21.22 -25.30
C LYS A 66 -22.89 -22.35 -24.42
N LYS A 67 -23.73 -23.01 -23.63
CA LYS A 67 -23.37 -24.16 -22.79
C LYS A 67 -23.03 -25.39 -23.63
N GLU A 68 -23.84 -25.66 -24.66
CA GLU A 68 -23.61 -26.76 -25.61
C GLU A 68 -22.30 -26.57 -26.35
N LYS A 69 -22.07 -25.37 -26.91
CA LYS A 69 -20.83 -25.02 -27.58
C LYS A 69 -19.61 -25.09 -26.65
N PHE A 70 -19.76 -24.73 -25.37
CA PHE A 70 -18.70 -24.90 -24.38
C PHE A 70 -18.36 -26.37 -24.12
N LYS A 71 -19.37 -27.26 -24.02
CA LYS A 71 -19.12 -28.71 -23.84
C LYS A 71 -18.30 -29.28 -24.99
N GLU A 72 -18.59 -28.91 -26.23
CA GLU A 72 -17.81 -29.32 -27.41
C GLU A 72 -16.36 -28.82 -27.35
N ILE A 73 -16.15 -27.56 -26.98
CA ILE A 73 -14.81 -26.95 -26.86
C ILE A 73 -14.02 -27.58 -25.70
N ASN A 74 -14.67 -27.86 -24.57
CA ASN A 74 -14.04 -28.45 -23.39
C ASN A 74 -13.56 -29.88 -23.63
N LEU A 75 -14.18 -30.62 -24.56
CA LEU A 75 -13.77 -31.97 -24.96
C LEU A 75 -12.61 -31.97 -25.97
N THR A 76 -12.48 -30.92 -26.77
CA THR A 76 -11.55 -30.89 -27.92
C THR A 76 -10.31 -30.02 -27.68
N HIS A 77 -10.32 -29.14 -26.67
CA HIS A 77 -9.29 -28.13 -26.51
C HIS A 77 -8.58 -28.21 -25.15
N ASN A 78 -7.25 -28.22 -25.19
CA ASN A 78 -6.42 -28.10 -23.99
C ASN A 78 -6.30 -26.62 -23.59
N PHE A 79 -6.89 -26.28 -22.44
CA PHE A 79 -6.80 -24.93 -21.87
C PHE A 79 -5.39 -24.66 -21.36
N ARG A 80 -4.84 -23.49 -21.70
CA ARG A 80 -3.54 -23.03 -21.20
C ARG A 80 -3.68 -22.51 -19.76
N LYS A 81 -2.61 -22.64 -18.96
CA LYS A 81 -2.56 -22.05 -17.61
C LYS A 81 -2.72 -20.54 -17.66
N LYS A 82 -3.41 -20.00 -16.66
CA LYS A 82 -3.59 -18.56 -16.45
C LYS A 82 -2.23 -17.85 -16.41
N ARG A 83 -2.04 -16.80 -17.22
CA ARG A 83 -0.81 -15.97 -17.26
C ARG A 83 -0.90 -14.79 -16.30
N LEU A 84 -1.24 -15.06 -15.05
CA LEU A 84 -1.51 -14.01 -14.07
C LEU A 84 -0.74 -14.33 -12.79
N LYS A 85 0.16 -13.44 -12.39
CA LYS A 85 0.94 -13.59 -11.15
C LYS A 85 0.20 -12.89 -10.03
N ARG A 86 -0.05 -13.60 -8.93
CA ARG A 86 -0.67 -13.01 -7.73
C ARG A 86 0.40 -12.74 -6.67
N ILE A 87 0.30 -11.58 -6.02
CA ILE A 87 1.04 -11.24 -4.81
C ILE A 87 0.02 -10.80 -3.77
N GLY A 88 -0.27 -11.67 -2.79
CA GLY A 88 -1.34 -11.41 -1.82
C GLY A 88 -2.70 -11.19 -2.52
N ASN A 89 -3.32 -10.03 -2.28
CA ASN A 89 -4.60 -9.64 -2.89
C ASN A 89 -4.44 -8.97 -4.26
N PHE A 90 -3.22 -8.78 -4.76
CA PHE A 90 -2.96 -8.11 -6.02
C PHE A 90 -2.85 -9.08 -7.19
N ALA A 91 -3.52 -8.72 -8.27
CA ALA A 91 -3.41 -9.33 -9.59
C ALA A 91 -2.41 -8.52 -10.41
N LEU A 92 -1.23 -9.10 -10.71
CA LEU A 92 -0.24 -8.43 -11.55
C LEU A 92 -0.54 -8.70 -13.02
N ASP A 93 -0.74 -7.64 -13.80
CA ASP A 93 -0.72 -7.77 -15.25
C ASP A 93 0.70 -8.05 -15.75
N SER A 94 0.80 -8.83 -16.81
CA SER A 94 2.09 -9.08 -17.46
C SER A 94 2.49 -7.84 -18.25
N ILE A 95 3.69 -7.31 -17.97
CA ILE A 95 4.25 -6.18 -18.71
C ILE A 95 4.33 -6.56 -20.19
N LYS A 96 3.45 -5.98 -21.01
CA LYS A 96 3.36 -6.25 -22.45
C LYS A 96 4.48 -5.58 -23.23
N GLU A 97 4.86 -4.38 -22.81
CA GLU A 97 5.83 -3.54 -23.48
C GLU A 97 6.45 -2.57 -22.47
N ILE A 98 7.77 -2.40 -22.53
CA ILE A 98 8.49 -1.41 -21.73
C ILE A 98 8.99 -0.35 -22.69
N ASN A 99 8.26 0.76 -22.74
CA ASN A 99 8.69 1.93 -23.48
C ASN A 99 9.56 2.80 -22.58
N LYS A 100 10.88 2.75 -22.81
CA LYS A 100 11.83 3.61 -22.13
C LYS A 100 11.74 5.01 -22.71
N ILE A 101 10.87 5.83 -22.13
CA ILE A 101 10.80 7.24 -22.44
C ILE A 101 12.02 7.90 -21.80
N THR A 102 12.95 8.36 -22.62
CA THR A 102 14.04 9.22 -22.15
C THR A 102 13.45 10.60 -21.93
N SER A 103 13.29 10.98 -20.65
CA SER A 103 12.82 12.31 -20.30
C SER A 103 13.74 13.36 -20.91
N LYS A 104 13.15 14.38 -21.53
CA LYS A 104 13.87 15.60 -21.95
C LYS A 104 14.18 16.49 -20.74
N GLU A 105 13.59 16.20 -19.58
CA GLU A 105 13.79 16.92 -18.33
C GLU A 105 14.62 16.11 -17.32
N LYS A 106 15.39 16.82 -16.49
CA LYS A 106 16.42 16.25 -15.60
C LYS A 106 15.89 15.71 -14.26
N TRP A 107 14.59 15.74 -14.00
CA TRP A 107 13.99 15.68 -12.64
C TRP A 107 12.91 14.61 -12.45
N VAL A 108 12.51 14.44 -11.18
CA VAL A 108 11.76 13.33 -10.56
C VAL A 108 10.34 13.19 -11.12
N TYR A 109 9.84 11.95 -11.17
CA TYR A 109 8.46 11.65 -11.55
C TYR A 109 7.59 11.64 -10.30
N ASP A 110 6.53 12.45 -10.29
CA ASP A 110 5.31 12.09 -9.60
C ASP A 110 4.58 11.04 -10.46
N LEU A 111 4.21 9.92 -9.85
CA LEU A 111 3.65 8.76 -10.55
C LEU A 111 2.16 8.67 -10.23
N MET A 112 1.37 9.54 -10.87
CA MET A 112 -0.08 9.38 -10.91
C MET A 112 -0.43 8.36 -11.99
N VAL A 113 -0.97 7.20 -11.60
CA VAL A 113 -1.50 6.23 -12.57
C VAL A 113 -2.93 6.65 -12.93
N GLU A 114 -3.12 7.08 -14.17
CA GLU A 114 -4.41 7.54 -14.68
C GLU A 114 -5.49 6.44 -14.50
N GLY A 115 -6.47 6.72 -13.65
CA GLY A 115 -7.62 5.85 -13.36
C GLY A 115 -7.51 5.00 -12.09
N GLU A 116 -6.32 4.61 -11.64
CA GLU A 116 -6.13 3.82 -10.42
C GLU A 116 -5.10 4.49 -9.48
N LYS A 117 -5.55 5.02 -8.33
CA LYS A 117 -4.69 5.64 -7.29
C LYS A 117 -3.77 4.65 -6.54
N ASN A 118 -3.57 3.44 -7.08
CA ASN A 118 -2.82 2.36 -6.44
C ASN A 118 -1.71 1.89 -7.38
N TYR A 119 -0.46 1.93 -6.93
CA TYR A 119 0.65 1.42 -7.74
C TYR A 119 1.68 0.69 -6.89
N ILE A 120 2.42 -0.21 -7.53
CA ILE A 120 3.47 -0.98 -6.86
C ILE A 120 4.79 -0.24 -7.02
N ALA A 121 5.35 0.25 -5.90
CA ALA A 121 6.58 1.01 -5.87
C ALA A 121 7.69 0.31 -5.05
N GLY A 122 8.93 0.66 -5.39
CA GLY A 122 10.14 0.20 -4.68
C GLY A 122 10.57 -1.24 -4.99
N PHE A 123 11.79 -1.58 -4.59
CA PHE A 123 12.40 -2.91 -4.79
C PHE A 123 11.69 -4.05 -4.02
N GLY A 124 10.73 -3.71 -3.14
CA GLY A 124 9.97 -4.67 -2.32
C GLY A 124 8.56 -4.97 -2.84
N ASN A 125 8.14 -4.42 -3.99
CA ASN A 125 6.76 -4.49 -4.49
C ASN A 125 5.73 -4.00 -3.45
N LEU A 126 5.96 -2.82 -2.84
CA LEU A 126 4.98 -2.21 -1.94
C LEU A 126 3.82 -1.66 -2.76
N ALA A 127 2.60 -2.06 -2.41
CA ALA A 127 1.41 -1.37 -2.87
C ALA A 127 1.31 -0.03 -2.14
N VAL A 128 1.49 1.05 -2.89
CA VAL A 128 1.35 2.43 -2.43
C VAL A 128 -0.05 2.89 -2.77
N TYR A 129 -0.72 3.42 -1.75
CA TYR A 129 -1.99 4.13 -1.84
C TYR A 129 -1.66 5.59 -1.60
N ASP A 130 -2.12 6.49 -2.46
CA ASP A 130 -2.04 7.93 -2.16
C ASP A 130 -2.95 8.22 -0.96
N CYS A 131 -2.35 8.51 0.20
CA CYS A 131 -3.03 9.03 1.39
C CYS A 131 -2.10 9.99 2.15
N ASP A 132 -2.59 11.23 2.28
CA ASP A 132 -1.93 12.48 2.65
C ASP A 132 -1.63 12.64 4.15
N GLY A 133 -0.71 11.85 4.67
CA GLY A 133 -0.08 12.14 5.97
C GLY A 133 1.01 13.19 5.86
N ASP A 134 0.80 14.25 5.07
CA ASP A 134 1.86 15.18 4.71
C ASP A 134 2.22 16.14 5.85
N GLN A 135 3.51 16.44 5.92
CA GLN A 135 4.06 17.37 6.90
C GLN A 135 4.38 18.68 6.21
N ASP A 136 3.60 19.72 6.53
CA ASP A 136 3.83 21.06 6.03
C ASP A 136 4.76 21.87 6.93
N SER A 137 5.42 22.86 6.32
CA SER A 137 6.24 23.85 7.00
C SER A 137 5.52 25.20 7.07
N ILE A 138 5.55 25.83 8.23
CA ILE A 138 5.01 27.19 8.43
C ILE A 138 6.18 28.12 8.76
N MET A 139 6.27 29.23 8.02
CA MET A 139 7.24 30.29 8.26
C MET A 139 6.53 31.63 8.35
N LEU A 140 7.09 32.57 9.13
CA LEU A 140 6.60 33.94 9.12
C LEU A 140 6.99 34.60 7.79
N LEU A 141 6.05 35.29 7.15
CA LEU A 141 6.27 35.88 5.83
C LEU A 141 7.49 36.81 5.81
N MET A 142 7.62 37.70 6.79
CA MET A 142 8.75 38.65 6.86
C MET A 142 10.09 37.94 7.09
N ASP A 143 10.08 36.85 7.86
CA ASP A 143 11.28 36.03 8.09
C ASP A 143 11.73 35.37 6.79
N ALA A 144 10.81 34.76 6.05
CA ALA A 144 11.10 34.21 4.74
C ALA A 144 11.63 35.28 3.78
N LEU A 145 11.02 36.47 3.70
CA LEU A 145 11.48 37.51 2.78
C LEU A 145 12.87 38.08 3.11
N LEU A 146 13.21 38.21 4.39
CA LEU A 146 14.50 38.79 4.81
C LEU A 146 15.64 37.77 4.81
N ASN A 147 15.35 36.53 5.20
CA ASN A 147 16.38 35.52 5.47
C ASN A 147 16.52 34.48 4.35
N PHE A 148 15.58 34.44 3.39
CA PHE A 148 15.70 33.55 2.24
C PHE A 148 16.69 34.10 1.20
N SER A 149 17.58 33.22 0.72
CA SER A 149 18.39 33.47 -0.46
C SER A 149 18.66 32.16 -1.19
N GLU A 150 18.54 32.17 -2.51
CA GLU A 150 18.87 31.00 -3.35
C GLU A 150 20.33 30.55 -3.17
N HIS A 151 21.23 31.45 -2.75
CA HIS A 151 22.63 31.13 -2.48
C HIS A 151 22.83 30.19 -1.28
N TYR A 152 21.85 30.08 -0.38
CA TYR A 152 21.89 29.15 0.75
C TYR A 152 21.36 27.76 0.38
N LEU A 153 20.73 27.61 -0.79
CA LEU A 153 20.15 26.34 -1.19
C LEU A 153 21.26 25.34 -1.54
N PRO A 154 21.17 24.09 -1.05
CA PRO A 154 22.16 23.08 -1.34
C PRO A 154 22.21 22.79 -2.84
N SER A 155 23.39 22.41 -3.33
CA SER A 155 23.57 21.97 -4.72
C SER A 155 22.90 20.61 -4.97
N SER A 156 22.59 19.86 -3.91
CA SER A 156 21.87 18.58 -3.96
C SER A 156 20.36 18.78 -4.08
N ARG A 157 19.75 17.98 -4.94
CA ARG A 157 18.39 18.15 -5.47
C ARG A 157 17.26 18.22 -4.43
N GLY A 158 17.33 17.43 -3.36
CA GLY A 158 16.22 17.30 -2.40
C GLY A 158 15.89 18.61 -1.67
N GLY A 159 16.89 19.29 -1.12
CA GLY A 159 16.65 20.50 -0.33
C GLY A 159 16.26 21.75 -1.11
N ARG A 160 16.21 21.69 -2.46
CA ARG A 160 15.71 22.79 -3.28
C ARG A 160 14.20 22.75 -3.50
N MET A 161 13.58 21.57 -3.40
CA MET A 161 12.15 21.40 -3.68
C MET A 161 11.27 21.89 -2.54
N ASP A 162 11.78 21.86 -1.31
CA ASP A 162 11.06 22.33 -0.11
C ASP A 162 11.23 23.85 0.15
N ALA A 163 11.95 24.55 -0.73
CA ALA A 163 12.24 25.97 -0.56
C ALA A 163 11.12 26.85 -1.16
N PRO A 164 10.71 27.95 -0.49
CA PRO A 164 9.63 28.83 -0.95
C PRO A 164 10.08 29.75 -2.09
N LEU A 165 10.36 29.18 -3.27
CA LEU A 165 10.81 29.93 -4.46
C LEU A 165 9.73 30.87 -5.01
N VAL A 166 8.48 30.45 -4.91
CA VAL A 166 7.29 31.20 -5.29
C VAL A 166 6.24 30.96 -4.22
N PHE A 167 5.44 31.98 -3.91
CA PHE A 167 4.29 31.82 -3.02
C PHE A 167 3.05 32.45 -3.65
N THR A 168 1.91 31.80 -3.44
CA THR A 168 0.62 32.23 -3.99
C THR A 168 -0.07 33.17 -2.99
N THR A 169 -0.50 34.34 -3.44
CA THR A 169 -1.19 35.34 -2.60
C THR A 169 -2.70 35.19 -2.58
N VAL A 170 -3.27 34.62 -3.66
CA VAL A 170 -4.72 34.45 -3.83
C VAL A 170 -4.96 33.01 -4.28
N LEU A 171 -5.79 32.29 -3.54
CA LEU A 171 -6.18 30.93 -3.89
C LEU A 171 -7.24 30.97 -4.99
N ASN A 172 -6.92 30.42 -6.16
CA ASN A 172 -7.90 30.17 -7.22
C ASN A 172 -8.36 28.70 -7.12
N PRO A 173 -9.63 28.41 -6.77
CA PRO A 173 -10.13 27.05 -6.61
C PRO A 173 -9.90 26.16 -7.83
N SER A 174 -9.85 26.71 -9.04
CA SER A 174 -9.62 25.94 -10.27
C SER A 174 -8.17 25.47 -10.48
N GLU A 175 -7.22 26.00 -9.72
CA GLU A 175 -5.78 25.68 -9.79
C GLU A 175 -5.33 24.76 -8.64
N ILE A 176 -6.25 24.38 -7.76
CA ILE A 176 -5.99 23.51 -6.61
C ILE A 176 -6.09 22.05 -7.05
N ASP A 177 -5.56 21.16 -6.22
CA ASP A 177 -5.67 19.72 -6.41
C ASP A 177 -7.12 19.25 -6.62
N ASN A 178 -7.28 18.25 -7.49
CA ASN A 178 -8.58 17.72 -7.89
C ASN A 178 -9.30 16.98 -6.75
N GLU A 179 -8.60 16.55 -5.70
CA GLU A 179 -9.20 15.91 -4.53
C GLU A 179 -10.23 16.82 -3.85
N VAL A 180 -9.93 18.12 -3.76
CA VAL A 180 -10.83 19.12 -3.19
C VAL A 180 -12.15 19.22 -3.97
N TYR A 181 -12.15 18.88 -5.27
CA TYR A 181 -13.34 18.98 -6.11
C TYR A 181 -14.42 17.99 -5.74
N GLU A 182 -14.04 16.84 -5.20
CA GLU A 182 -14.96 15.78 -4.79
C GLU A 182 -15.44 15.97 -3.33
N MET A 183 -15.03 17.05 -2.66
CA MET A 183 -15.50 17.39 -1.31
C MET A 183 -16.96 17.82 -1.31
N GLU A 184 -17.74 17.27 -0.39
CA GLU A 184 -19.17 17.53 -0.25
C GLU A 184 -19.42 18.81 0.54
N THR A 185 -20.48 19.56 0.17
CA THR A 185 -20.74 20.91 0.70
C THR A 185 -22.10 21.04 1.39
N VAL A 186 -22.77 19.91 1.63
CA VAL A 186 -24.13 19.84 2.18
C VAL A 186 -24.12 19.87 3.71
N SER A 187 -25.15 20.46 4.31
CA SER A 187 -25.36 20.42 5.76
C SER A 187 -25.99 19.09 6.23
N SER A 188 -26.67 18.39 5.32
CA SER A 188 -27.32 17.11 5.57
C SER A 188 -27.47 16.37 4.25
N TYR A 189 -27.17 15.07 4.22
CA TYR A 189 -27.39 14.28 3.01
C TYR A 189 -28.88 14.15 2.68
N PRO A 190 -29.25 14.18 1.39
CA PRO A 190 -30.62 13.96 0.97
C PRO A 190 -31.07 12.53 1.29
N LEU A 191 -32.38 12.34 1.48
CA LEU A 191 -32.94 11.01 1.80
C LEU A 191 -32.62 9.97 0.71
N GLU A 192 -32.62 10.39 -0.54
CA GLU A 192 -32.32 9.56 -1.71
C GLU A 192 -30.91 8.96 -1.65
N PHE A 193 -29.93 9.71 -1.13
CA PHE A 193 -28.57 9.22 -0.95
C PHE A 193 -28.57 7.96 -0.08
N TYR A 194 -29.25 8.01 1.07
CA TYR A 194 -29.35 6.86 1.97
C TYR A 194 -30.04 5.65 1.32
N TYR A 195 -31.13 5.85 0.57
CA TYR A 195 -31.78 4.75 -0.15
C TYR A 195 -30.89 4.16 -1.24
N ASN A 196 -30.12 5.00 -1.94
CA ASN A 196 -29.19 4.53 -2.95
C ASN A 196 -28.06 3.69 -2.35
N THR A 197 -27.60 3.99 -1.12
CA THR A 197 -26.61 3.15 -0.43
C THR A 197 -27.08 1.72 -0.17
N LEU A 198 -28.39 1.51 0.06
CA LEU A 198 -28.97 0.17 0.24
C LEU A 198 -28.89 -0.69 -1.03
N ASN A 199 -28.86 -0.03 -2.20
CA ASN A 199 -28.76 -0.69 -3.49
C ASN A 199 -27.32 -0.85 -3.98
N TYR A 200 -26.32 -0.51 -3.16
CA TYR A 200 -24.90 -0.48 -3.55
C TYR A 200 -24.67 0.38 -4.81
N ALA A 201 -25.41 1.47 -4.95
CA ALA A 201 -25.28 2.38 -6.09
C ALA A 201 -23.86 2.98 -6.16
N GLU A 202 -23.35 3.20 -7.37
CA GLU A 202 -22.04 3.82 -7.56
C GLU A 202 -22.05 5.28 -7.04
N PRO A 203 -20.97 5.76 -6.39
CA PRO A 203 -20.89 7.13 -5.87
C PRO A 203 -21.17 8.21 -6.93
N SER A 204 -20.79 7.97 -8.18
CA SER A 204 -21.03 8.89 -9.29
C SER A 204 -22.50 9.07 -9.67
N GLN A 205 -23.38 8.18 -9.22
CA GLN A 205 -24.83 8.24 -9.47
C GLN A 205 -25.58 9.00 -8.38
N GLN A 206 -24.87 9.48 -7.36
CA GLN A 206 -25.45 10.19 -6.22
C GLN A 206 -25.60 11.68 -6.52
N GLU A 207 -26.77 12.24 -6.23
CA GLU A 207 -27.04 13.68 -6.37
C GLU A 207 -26.68 14.44 -5.09
N VAL A 208 -25.41 14.44 -4.72
CA VAL A 208 -24.87 15.28 -3.63
C VAL A 208 -24.18 16.51 -4.21
N GLU A 209 -24.30 17.66 -3.54
CA GLU A 209 -23.64 18.90 -3.95
C GLU A 209 -22.17 18.90 -3.52
N ILE A 210 -21.27 18.91 -4.52
CA ILE A 210 -19.81 18.87 -4.36
C ILE A 210 -19.16 20.18 -4.82
N VAL A 211 -17.93 20.46 -4.38
CA VAL A 211 -17.16 21.66 -4.75
C VAL A 211 -17.04 21.84 -6.26
N LYS A 212 -16.84 20.74 -7.02
CA LYS A 212 -16.76 20.76 -8.48
C LYS A 212 -17.94 21.46 -9.16
N LYS A 213 -19.16 21.27 -8.63
CA LYS A 213 -20.40 21.87 -9.17
C LYS A 213 -20.47 23.39 -8.91
N ARG A 214 -19.62 23.92 -8.04
CA ARG A 214 -19.54 25.33 -7.65
C ARG A 214 -18.39 26.11 -8.29
N LEU A 215 -17.40 25.43 -8.88
CA LEU A 215 -16.28 26.08 -9.55
C LEU A 215 -16.76 27.07 -10.63
N GLY A 216 -16.14 28.25 -10.68
CA GLY A 216 -16.51 29.32 -11.62
C GLY A 216 -17.77 30.10 -11.24
N LYS A 217 -18.46 29.75 -10.15
CA LYS A 217 -19.59 30.50 -9.59
C LYS A 217 -19.13 31.37 -8.42
N VAL A 218 -19.90 32.41 -8.08
CA VAL A 218 -19.62 33.27 -6.91
C VAL A 218 -19.57 32.45 -5.61
N GLY A 219 -20.35 31.38 -5.53
CA GLY A 219 -20.40 30.46 -4.39
C GLY A 219 -19.19 29.52 -4.25
N GLN A 220 -18.14 29.65 -5.05
CA GLN A 220 -16.95 28.80 -4.93
C GLN A 220 -16.15 29.04 -3.64
N TYR A 221 -16.25 30.25 -3.05
CA TYR A 221 -15.56 30.62 -1.81
C TYR A 221 -16.47 30.61 -0.58
N SER A 222 -17.77 30.35 -0.74
CA SER A 222 -18.77 30.58 0.32
C SER A 222 -19.86 29.51 0.36
N GLY A 223 -20.45 29.30 1.53
CA GLY A 223 -21.56 28.34 1.69
C GLY A 223 -21.12 26.88 1.62
N LEU A 224 -19.85 26.61 1.98
CA LEU A 224 -19.36 25.26 2.24
C LEU A 224 -19.83 24.85 3.63
N ASN A 225 -20.83 23.96 3.68
CA ASN A 225 -21.36 23.43 4.93
C ASN A 225 -20.74 22.08 5.25
N PHE A 226 -21.02 21.58 6.45
CA PHE A 226 -20.58 20.29 6.95
C PHE A 226 -21.74 19.57 7.64
N THR A 227 -21.65 18.25 7.76
CA THR A 227 -22.75 17.39 8.23
C THR A 227 -22.78 17.17 9.74
N HIS A 228 -21.61 17.13 10.39
CA HIS A 228 -21.48 16.83 11.82
C HIS A 228 -20.79 17.97 12.55
N ASN A 229 -21.44 18.50 13.60
CA ASN A 229 -20.83 19.47 14.49
C ASN A 229 -19.86 18.77 15.47
N THR A 230 -18.83 19.51 15.88
CA THR A 230 -17.96 19.13 17.00
C THR A 230 -18.05 20.21 18.07
N GLU A 231 -17.96 19.84 19.36
CA GLU A 231 -17.98 20.82 20.45
C GLU A 231 -16.71 21.68 20.44
N THR A 232 -15.56 21.04 20.25
CA THR A 232 -14.26 21.70 20.15
C THR A 232 -13.37 20.93 19.19
N PHE A 233 -12.67 21.65 18.32
CA PHE A 233 -11.83 21.05 17.29
C PHE A 233 -10.58 20.32 17.84
N ASP A 234 -10.16 20.60 19.09
CA ASP A 234 -8.97 20.02 19.72
C ASP A 234 -9.25 19.10 20.92
N GLN A 235 -10.49 18.60 21.07
CA GLN A 235 -10.93 17.79 22.23
C GLN A 235 -10.25 16.41 22.36
N GLY A 236 -9.37 16.04 21.42
CA GLY A 236 -8.66 14.75 21.39
C GLY A 236 -7.34 14.71 22.16
N PRO A 237 -6.70 13.53 22.28
CA PRO A 237 -5.37 13.42 22.85
C PRO A 237 -4.33 14.15 21.99
N LYS A 238 -3.72 15.20 22.55
CA LYS A 238 -2.76 16.09 21.85
C LYS A 238 -1.49 15.41 21.36
N GLN A 239 -1.17 14.25 21.91
CA GLN A 239 -0.01 13.48 21.52
C GLN A 239 -0.38 12.00 21.45
N SER A 240 0.06 11.33 20.40
CA SER A 240 -0.15 9.91 20.27
C SER A 240 0.64 9.14 21.33
N MET A 241 0.05 8.08 21.88
CA MET A 241 0.74 7.18 22.80
C MET A 241 2.00 6.59 22.18
N TYR A 242 2.05 6.43 20.86
CA TYR A 242 3.22 5.93 20.14
C TYR A 242 4.46 6.80 20.34
N VAL A 243 4.32 8.13 20.37
CA VAL A 243 5.44 9.06 20.58
C VAL A 243 5.86 9.09 22.05
N GLN A 244 4.93 8.91 22.97
CA GLN A 244 5.21 8.90 24.41
C GLN A 244 5.98 7.66 24.87
N LEU A 245 5.75 6.51 24.23
CA LEU A 245 6.44 5.26 24.54
C LEU A 245 7.88 5.28 24.00
N LYS A 246 8.86 5.10 24.89
CA LYS A 246 10.28 5.20 24.53
C LYS A 246 10.84 3.92 23.92
N THR A 247 10.38 2.77 24.39
CA THR A 247 10.94 1.47 23.99
C THR A 247 10.02 0.75 23.00
N MET A 248 10.64 0.07 22.02
CA MET A 248 9.88 -0.76 21.08
C MET A 248 9.12 -1.89 21.78
N GLU A 249 9.70 -2.47 22.82
CA GLU A 249 9.06 -3.51 23.63
C GLU A 249 7.73 -3.03 24.23
N GLU A 250 7.72 -1.85 24.85
CA GLU A 250 6.49 -1.26 25.38
C GLU A 250 5.46 -0.97 24.28
N LYS A 251 5.90 -0.48 23.12
CA LYS A 251 5.02 -0.20 21.98
C LYS A 251 4.29 -1.46 21.54
N ILE A 252 5.01 -2.57 21.43
CA ILE A 252 4.45 -3.84 20.98
C ILE A 252 3.53 -4.45 22.05
N LYS A 253 3.95 -4.43 23.31
CA LYS A 253 3.10 -4.89 24.43
C LYS A 253 1.80 -4.08 24.52
N ARG A 254 1.87 -2.75 24.32
CA ARG A 254 0.69 -1.88 24.29
C ARG A 254 -0.19 -2.12 23.07
N GLN A 255 0.41 -2.37 21.90
CA GLN A 255 -0.32 -2.77 20.69
C GLN A 255 -1.06 -4.09 20.90
N ALA A 256 -0.39 -5.13 21.38
CA ALA A 256 -0.98 -6.44 21.66
C ALA A 256 -2.13 -6.32 22.68
N LYS A 257 -1.90 -5.59 23.77
CA LYS A 257 -2.94 -5.30 24.77
C LYS A 257 -4.14 -4.53 24.22
N LEU A 258 -3.93 -3.66 23.23
CA LEU A 258 -5.03 -2.96 22.56
C LEU A 258 -5.79 -3.91 21.63
N GLN A 259 -5.08 -4.75 20.88
CA GLN A 259 -5.67 -5.77 20.00
C GLN A 259 -6.55 -6.74 20.81
N HIS A 260 -6.09 -7.20 21.98
CA HIS A 260 -6.89 -8.02 22.90
C HIS A 260 -8.21 -7.36 23.34
N LYS A 261 -8.28 -6.03 23.38
CA LYS A 261 -9.48 -5.30 23.84
C LYS A 261 -10.50 -5.08 22.74
N ILE A 262 -10.10 -5.15 21.47
CA ILE A 262 -10.95 -4.76 20.35
C ILE A 262 -11.62 -6.01 19.77
N SER A 263 -12.96 -6.08 19.87
CA SER A 263 -13.73 -7.23 19.35
C SER A 263 -13.61 -7.41 17.83
N ALA A 264 -13.31 -6.35 17.08
CA ALA A 264 -13.14 -6.41 15.63
C ALA A 264 -11.80 -7.00 15.18
N VAL A 265 -10.87 -7.26 16.10
CA VAL A 265 -9.51 -7.74 15.78
C VAL A 265 -9.35 -9.17 16.27
N GLU A 266 -9.02 -10.08 15.36
CA GLU A 266 -8.54 -11.40 15.74
C GLU A 266 -7.08 -11.29 16.20
N GLU A 267 -6.89 -11.29 17.51
CA GLU A 267 -5.61 -11.04 18.16
C GLU A 267 -4.48 -11.94 17.66
N LYS A 268 -4.72 -13.25 17.58
CA LYS A 268 -3.70 -14.21 17.15
C LYS A 268 -3.26 -13.94 15.73
N ASP A 269 -4.18 -13.87 14.76
CA ASP A 269 -3.84 -13.58 13.36
C ASP A 269 -3.11 -12.24 13.19
N ALA A 270 -3.56 -11.19 13.89
CA ALA A 270 -2.92 -9.88 13.84
C ALA A 270 -1.46 -9.92 14.34
N LEU A 271 -1.21 -10.57 15.48
CA LEU A 271 0.14 -10.71 16.04
C LEU A 271 1.05 -11.60 15.16
N GLU A 272 0.51 -12.70 14.63
CA GLU A 272 1.25 -13.58 13.73
C GLU A 272 1.71 -12.85 12.47
N ARG A 273 0.84 -12.02 11.87
CA ARG A 273 1.19 -11.21 10.71
C ARG A 273 2.31 -10.24 11.02
N VAL A 274 2.24 -9.52 12.14
CA VAL A 274 3.30 -8.58 12.55
C VAL A 274 4.64 -9.30 12.74
N LEU A 275 4.64 -10.46 13.38
CA LEU A 275 5.86 -11.24 13.58
C LEU A 275 6.44 -11.76 12.25
N LEU A 276 5.59 -12.17 11.31
CA LEU A 276 6.00 -12.66 9.99
C LEU A 276 6.52 -11.56 9.07
N SER A 277 5.87 -10.40 9.05
CA SER A 277 6.18 -9.31 8.11
C SER A 277 7.32 -8.41 8.58
N HIS A 278 7.48 -8.23 9.91
CA HIS A 278 8.48 -7.29 10.45
C HIS A 278 9.57 -8.00 11.25
N PHE A 279 9.21 -8.77 12.29
CA PHE A 279 10.20 -9.28 13.25
C PHE A 279 11.10 -10.36 12.65
N LEU A 280 10.52 -11.37 12.01
CA LEU A 280 11.29 -12.46 11.42
C LEU A 280 12.23 -11.96 10.31
N PRO A 281 11.78 -11.13 9.36
CA PRO A 281 12.67 -10.50 8.37
C PRO A 281 13.78 -9.68 9.01
N ASP A 282 13.50 -8.89 10.05
CA ASP A 282 14.50 -8.07 10.72
C ASP A 282 15.52 -8.93 11.49
N ILE A 283 15.08 -9.92 12.25
CA ILE A 283 15.98 -10.81 13.02
C ILE A 283 16.90 -11.57 12.06
N ILE A 284 16.34 -12.22 11.03
CA ILE A 284 17.12 -13.03 10.08
C ILE A 284 17.99 -12.12 9.20
N GLY A 285 17.45 -11.00 8.74
CA GLY A 285 18.14 -10.02 7.91
C GLY A 285 19.33 -9.42 8.64
N ASN A 286 19.14 -8.96 9.88
CA ASN A 286 20.20 -8.40 10.70
C ASN A 286 21.26 -9.44 11.07
N THR A 287 20.86 -10.69 11.37
CA THR A 287 21.81 -11.78 11.64
C THR A 287 22.69 -12.05 10.40
N ARG A 288 22.07 -12.17 9.22
CA ARG A 288 22.80 -12.36 7.95
C ARG A 288 23.71 -11.17 7.62
N ALA A 289 23.25 -9.94 7.88
CA ALA A 289 24.02 -8.73 7.67
C ALA A 289 25.21 -8.66 8.63
N PHE A 290 25.02 -9.03 9.90
CA PHE A 290 26.08 -9.11 10.91
C PHE A 290 27.21 -10.04 10.47
N SER A 291 26.90 -11.23 9.95
CA SER A 291 27.92 -12.18 9.48
C SER A 291 28.69 -11.71 8.23
N LYS A 292 28.13 -10.77 7.46
CA LYS A 292 28.73 -10.23 6.22
C LYS A 292 29.21 -8.79 6.36
N GLN A 293 29.19 -8.23 7.57
CA GLN A 293 29.36 -6.80 7.76
C GLN A 293 30.79 -6.31 7.48
N ASN A 294 30.91 -5.01 7.26
CA ASN A 294 32.19 -4.32 7.15
C ASN A 294 32.58 -3.69 8.49
N PHE A 295 33.83 -3.29 8.62
CA PHE A 295 34.36 -2.61 9.79
C PHE A 295 34.57 -1.13 9.47
N ARG A 296 34.24 -0.23 10.41
CA ARG A 296 34.43 1.21 10.25
C ARG A 296 35.42 1.73 11.28
N CYS A 297 36.34 2.60 10.87
CA CYS A 297 37.17 3.34 11.81
C CYS A 297 36.37 4.49 12.45
N THR A 298 36.46 4.64 13.77
CA THR A 298 35.78 5.72 14.51
C THR A 298 36.34 7.11 14.21
N ALA A 299 37.65 7.22 13.95
CA ALA A 299 38.33 8.50 13.74
C ALA A 299 38.20 9.03 12.30
N CYS A 300 38.42 8.18 11.29
CA CYS A 300 38.47 8.60 9.89
C CYS A 300 37.32 8.08 9.01
N ASN A 301 36.36 7.34 9.59
CA ASN A 301 35.23 6.72 8.88
C ASN A 301 35.59 5.80 7.69
N THR A 302 36.87 5.43 7.53
CA THR A 302 37.29 4.50 6.48
C THR A 302 36.67 3.13 6.75
N LYS A 303 36.08 2.54 5.70
CA LYS A 303 35.41 1.24 5.74
C LYS A 303 36.36 0.15 5.23
N TYR A 304 36.44 -0.95 5.95
CA TYR A 304 37.23 -2.12 5.59
C TYR A 304 36.33 -3.33 5.49
N ARG A 305 36.49 -4.12 4.42
CA ARG A 305 35.76 -5.40 4.27
C ARG A 305 36.20 -6.46 5.29
N ARG A 306 37.47 -6.41 5.70
CA ARG A 306 38.06 -7.31 6.71
C ARG A 306 38.93 -6.49 7.64
N VAL A 307 39.06 -6.90 8.90
CA VAL A 307 39.97 -6.26 9.84
C VAL A 307 41.41 -6.44 9.34
N PRO A 308 42.20 -5.36 9.18
CA PRO A 308 43.62 -5.48 8.88
C PRO A 308 44.34 -6.29 9.96
N LEU A 309 45.38 -7.05 9.60
CA LEU A 309 46.10 -7.92 10.55
C LEU A 309 46.73 -7.14 11.73
N VAL A 310 46.99 -5.84 11.55
CA VAL A 310 47.48 -4.92 12.58
C VAL A 310 46.42 -4.64 13.66
N GLY A 311 45.15 -4.99 13.42
CA GLY A 311 44.02 -4.74 14.35
C GLY A 311 43.58 -3.27 14.45
N LYS A 312 44.28 -2.35 13.76
CA LYS A 312 44.01 -0.90 13.76
C LYS A 312 43.76 -0.39 12.34
N CYS A 313 43.18 0.80 12.23
CA CYS A 313 43.00 1.45 10.95
C CYS A 313 44.35 1.76 10.29
N THR A 314 44.52 1.36 9.03
CA THR A 314 45.76 1.58 8.26
C THR A 314 46.02 3.05 7.91
N LYS A 315 45.03 3.93 8.00
CA LYS A 315 45.16 5.37 7.66
C LYS A 315 45.45 6.28 8.86
N CYS A 316 44.84 5.99 10.01
CA CYS A 316 44.89 6.90 11.17
C CYS A 316 45.18 6.18 12.49
N SER A 317 45.47 4.88 12.46
CA SER A 317 45.72 4.05 13.65
C SER A 317 44.58 4.01 14.67
N GLY A 318 43.40 4.52 14.32
CA GLY A 318 42.20 4.50 15.15
C GLY A 318 41.55 3.11 15.25
N ASN A 319 40.65 2.98 16.22
CA ASN A 319 39.94 1.73 16.49
C ASN A 319 38.93 1.41 15.39
N LEU A 320 38.78 0.13 15.10
CA LEU A 320 37.81 -0.41 14.16
C LEU A 320 36.64 -1.01 14.94
N ILE A 321 35.43 -0.58 14.59
CA ILE A 321 34.19 -1.07 15.20
C ILE A 321 33.34 -1.81 14.16
N LEU A 322 32.50 -2.71 14.65
CA LEU A 322 31.45 -3.34 13.86
C LEU A 322 30.41 -2.31 13.44
N THR A 323 29.88 -2.42 12.22
CA THR A 323 28.79 -1.55 11.76
C THR A 323 27.44 -1.93 12.35
N ILE A 324 27.24 -3.21 12.68
CA ILE A 324 26.03 -3.75 13.29
C ILE A 324 26.46 -4.37 14.62
N ALA A 325 25.86 -3.91 15.71
CA ALA A 325 26.14 -4.43 17.04
C ALA A 325 25.35 -5.73 17.29
N GLU A 326 25.92 -6.65 18.07
CA GLU A 326 25.21 -7.88 18.47
C GLU A 326 23.90 -7.59 19.22
N GLY A 327 23.90 -6.56 20.07
CA GLY A 327 22.74 -6.19 20.88
C GLY A 327 21.51 -5.81 20.07
N SER A 328 21.68 -5.28 18.85
CA SER A 328 20.53 -4.95 18.00
C SER A 328 19.82 -6.19 17.48
N VAL A 329 20.54 -7.31 17.29
CA VAL A 329 19.97 -8.59 16.85
C VAL A 329 19.24 -9.27 18.00
N LYS A 330 19.88 -9.36 19.18
CA LYS A 330 19.32 -10.05 20.36
C LYS A 330 18.06 -9.39 20.92
N LYS A 331 17.95 -8.06 20.82
CA LYS A 331 16.81 -7.31 21.38
C LYS A 331 15.47 -7.77 20.81
N TYR A 332 15.36 -7.90 19.48
CA TYR A 332 14.11 -8.29 18.82
C TYR A 332 13.76 -9.76 19.02
N LEU A 333 14.77 -10.63 19.12
CA LEU A 333 14.57 -12.05 19.38
C LEU A 333 13.87 -12.28 20.73
N LYS A 334 14.32 -11.59 21.78
CA LYS A 334 13.71 -11.68 23.12
C LYS A 334 12.25 -11.27 23.08
N ILE A 335 11.94 -10.13 22.45
CA ILE A 335 10.57 -9.61 22.36
C ILE A 335 9.66 -10.57 21.58
N ALA A 336 10.13 -11.10 20.44
CA ALA A 336 9.36 -12.07 19.65
C ALA A 336 9.04 -13.35 20.44
N LYS A 337 9.98 -13.83 21.25
CA LYS A 337 9.81 -15.03 22.09
C LYS A 337 8.78 -14.81 23.19
N GLU A 338 8.84 -13.65 23.87
CA GLU A 338 7.85 -13.29 24.90
C GLU A 338 6.43 -13.28 24.32
N ILE A 339 6.23 -12.65 23.16
CA ILE A 339 4.91 -12.55 22.52
C ILE A 339 4.37 -13.92 22.09
N ILE A 340 5.21 -14.77 21.49
CA ILE A 340 4.79 -16.11 21.06
C ILE A 340 4.33 -16.96 22.25
N GLN A 341 5.01 -16.83 23.39
CA GLN A 341 4.68 -17.56 24.61
C GLN A 341 3.44 -17.01 25.30
N GLU A 342 3.35 -15.69 25.45
CA GLU A 342 2.24 -15.02 26.15
C GLU A 342 0.90 -15.22 25.42
N TYR A 343 0.89 -15.19 24.09
CA TYR A 343 -0.32 -15.27 23.27
C TYR A 343 -0.57 -16.64 22.63
N GLU A 344 0.25 -17.64 22.97
CA GLU A 344 0.14 -19.01 22.44
C GLU A 344 -0.08 -19.05 20.92
N LEU A 345 0.87 -18.44 20.20
CA LEU A 345 0.85 -18.36 18.74
C LEU A 345 1.20 -19.72 18.09
N SER A 346 1.04 -19.82 16.77
CA SER A 346 1.23 -21.07 16.03
C SER A 346 2.59 -21.74 16.26
N ASN A 347 2.57 -23.07 16.28
CA ASN A 347 3.77 -23.91 16.39
C ASN A 347 4.81 -23.60 15.30
N TYR A 348 4.37 -23.17 14.12
CA TYR A 348 5.26 -22.74 13.04
C TYR A 348 6.15 -21.56 13.46
N LEU A 349 5.56 -20.52 14.04
CA LEU A 349 6.30 -19.34 14.50
C LEU A 349 7.24 -19.67 15.65
N LYS A 350 6.76 -20.49 16.59
CA LYS A 350 7.57 -20.98 17.71
C LYS A 350 8.82 -21.70 17.21
N GLN A 351 8.67 -22.66 16.29
CA GLN A 351 9.80 -23.38 15.70
C GLN A 351 10.72 -22.44 14.91
N ARG A 352 10.18 -21.47 14.16
CA ARG A 352 11.00 -20.52 13.41
C ARG A 352 11.86 -19.63 14.31
N ILE A 353 11.31 -19.14 15.41
CA ILE A 353 12.05 -18.32 16.36
C ILE A 353 13.09 -19.16 17.12
N GLU A 354 12.77 -20.40 17.49
CA GLU A 354 13.75 -21.32 18.09
C GLU A 354 14.92 -21.63 17.13
N LEU A 355 14.65 -21.80 15.84
CA LEU A 355 15.71 -21.95 14.83
C LEU A 355 16.55 -20.68 14.71
N ALA A 356 15.92 -19.51 14.64
CA ALA A 356 16.63 -18.23 14.59
C ALA A 356 17.49 -18.00 15.85
N GLU A 357 17.01 -18.40 17.02
CA GLU A 357 17.74 -18.34 18.29
C GLU A 357 18.97 -19.25 18.28
N LYS A 358 18.86 -20.47 17.73
CA LYS A 358 20.00 -21.38 17.55
C LYS A 358 21.04 -20.82 16.58
N ASP A 359 20.59 -20.26 15.46
CA ASP A 359 21.47 -19.64 14.47
C ASP A 359 22.23 -18.44 15.06
N ILE A 360 21.53 -17.56 15.77
CA ILE A 360 22.11 -16.42 16.47
C ILE A 360 23.10 -16.91 17.52
N SER A 361 22.71 -17.86 18.36
CA SER A 361 23.58 -18.41 19.40
C SER A 361 24.84 -19.02 18.80
N SER A 362 24.74 -19.76 17.70
CA SER A 362 25.89 -20.33 16.99
C SER A 362 26.87 -19.25 16.48
N VAL A 363 26.36 -18.13 15.97
CA VAL A 363 27.19 -17.02 15.47
C VAL A 363 27.89 -16.26 16.61
N PHE A 364 27.23 -16.12 17.76
CA PHE A 364 27.72 -15.32 18.89
C PHE A 364 28.37 -16.14 20.02
N LYS A 365 28.31 -17.48 19.98
CA LYS A 365 28.92 -18.31 21.03
C LYS A 365 30.42 -18.15 20.98
N ASN A 366 30.97 -17.54 22.03
CA ASN A 366 32.40 -17.45 22.25
C ASN A 366 32.79 -18.63 23.15
N ASP A 367 33.41 -19.66 22.60
CA ASP A 367 33.85 -20.86 23.35
C ASP A 367 34.88 -20.57 24.46
N LYS A 368 35.35 -19.32 24.58
CA LYS A 368 36.40 -18.92 25.53
C LYS A 368 35.89 -18.35 26.85
N ILE A 369 34.61 -17.94 26.97
CA ILE A 369 34.07 -17.32 28.19
C ILE A 369 32.60 -17.73 28.37
N GLU A 370 32.35 -18.83 29.08
CA GLU A 370 31.02 -19.15 29.62
C GLU A 370 30.93 -18.60 31.05
N GLN A 371 30.17 -17.51 31.23
CA GLN A 371 29.76 -17.05 32.56
C GLN A 371 28.62 -17.94 33.05
N LYS A 372 28.93 -18.95 33.87
CA LYS A 372 27.92 -19.83 34.46
C LYS A 372 27.09 -19.09 35.49
N SER A 373 25.80 -19.39 35.52
CA SER A 373 24.91 -18.84 36.55
C SER A 373 25.13 -19.58 37.87
N LEU A 374 24.95 -18.89 39.01
CA LEU A 374 25.07 -19.51 40.34
C LEU A 374 24.11 -20.69 40.54
N HIS A 375 22.99 -20.71 39.81
CA HIS A 375 22.01 -21.80 39.82
C HIS A 375 22.49 -23.07 39.11
N GLU A 376 23.47 -23.00 38.22
CA GLU A 376 24.06 -24.19 37.57
C GLU A 376 25.13 -24.87 38.45
N TYR A 377 25.47 -24.25 39.58
CA TYR A 377 26.43 -24.77 40.57
C TYR A 377 25.78 -25.38 41.81
N LEU A 378 24.48 -25.16 42.01
CA LEU A 378 23.63 -25.83 43.00
C LEU A 378 22.98 -27.05 42.34
#